data_AF-A0A2K8KCK2-F1
#
_entry.id   AF-A0A2K8KCK2-F1
#
_cell.length_a   1.000
_cell.length_b   1.000
_cell.length_c   1.000
_cell.angle_alpha   90.00
_cell.angle_beta   90.00
_cell.angle_gamma   90.00
#
_symmetry.space_group_name_H-M   'P 1'
#
loop_
_entity.id
_entity.type
_entity.pdbx_description
1 polymer ?
#
loop_
_entity_poly.entity_id
_entity_poly.type
_entity_poly.pdbx_seq_one_letter_code
_entity_poly.pdbx_strand_id
1 'polypeptide(L)'
;MAVLKRSRSALRSFCKVPSTIRINPRPSLAGSRTAISALMITLLDLPAWAQDVLEEHPTKVREQAVPTGPCIYRLHGIVGFYGPTMKALIQEEFGDGIMSAIGFDMVISRVPHPKGDRVKVEVTCKYLAYANW
;
A
#
# COMPACT_ATOMS: atom_id res chain seq x y z
N MET A 1 12.39 39.15 -12.63
CA MET A 1 11.13 38.81 -11.93
C MET A 1 10.09 38.25 -12.91
N ALA A 2 10.41 37.17 -13.64
CA ALA A 2 9.51 36.62 -14.68
C ALA A 2 9.80 35.14 -15.08
N VAL A 3 10.18 34.26 -14.13
CA VAL A 3 10.47 32.83 -14.45
C VAL A 3 9.56 31.83 -13.72
N LEU A 4 8.71 32.28 -12.78
CA LEU A 4 8.00 31.38 -11.86
C LEU A 4 6.48 31.25 -12.09
N LYS A 5 5.98 31.40 -13.33
CA LYS A 5 4.52 31.26 -13.62
C LYS A 5 4.14 30.15 -14.61
N ARG A 6 5.10 29.43 -15.22
CA ARG A 6 4.81 28.48 -16.31
C ARG A 6 4.51 27.02 -15.92
N SER A 7 4.53 26.65 -14.64
CA SER A 7 4.47 25.22 -14.24
C SER A 7 3.12 24.72 -13.69
N ARG A 8 2.20 25.59 -13.26
CA ARG A 8 0.96 25.12 -12.58
C ARG A 8 -0.08 24.47 -13.50
N SER A 9 -0.04 24.72 -14.82
CA SER A 9 -0.99 24.15 -15.78
C SER A 9 -0.57 22.75 -16.26
N ALA A 10 0.73 22.48 -16.38
CA ALA A 10 1.25 21.19 -16.87
C ALA A 10 1.19 20.08 -15.80
N LEU A 11 1.27 20.44 -14.52
CA LEU A 11 1.14 19.48 -13.41
C LEU A 11 -0.29 18.93 -13.24
N ARG A 12 -1.31 19.61 -13.77
CA ARG A 12 -2.71 19.15 -13.68
C ARG A 12 -3.07 18.09 -14.72
N SER A 13 -2.37 18.03 -15.85
CA SER A 13 -2.62 17.00 -16.89
C SER A 13 -1.85 15.71 -16.66
N PHE A 14 -0.79 15.74 -15.84
CA PHE A 14 0.08 14.58 -15.62
C PHE A 14 -0.37 13.67 -14.46
N CYS A 15 -1.13 14.21 -13.51
CA CYS A 15 -1.61 13.47 -12.34
C CYS A 15 -3.10 13.19 -12.44
N LYS A 16 -3.55 12.51 -13.50
CA LYS A 16 -4.81 11.76 -13.42
C LYS A 16 -4.48 10.56 -12.54
N VAL A 17 -4.60 10.73 -11.22
CA VAL A 17 -4.37 9.66 -10.25
C VAL A 17 -5.13 8.44 -10.78
N PRO A 18 -4.43 7.33 -11.08
CA PRO A 18 -5.07 6.19 -11.68
C PRO A 18 -6.25 5.77 -10.80
N SER A 19 -7.38 5.41 -11.41
CA SER A 19 -8.57 4.97 -10.68
C SER A 19 -8.31 3.78 -9.77
N THR A 20 -7.15 3.12 -9.95
CA THR A 20 -6.69 1.93 -9.27
C THR A 20 -5.24 2.12 -8.85
N ILE A 21 -4.97 2.04 -7.55
CA ILE A 21 -3.62 2.06 -6.96
C ILE A 21 -3.33 0.66 -6.44
N ARG A 22 -2.24 0.05 -6.90
CA ARG A 22 -1.74 -1.22 -6.38
C ARG A 22 -0.67 -0.97 -5.32
N ILE A 23 -0.84 -1.61 -4.17
CA ILE A 23 0.14 -1.65 -3.09
C ILE A 23 0.60 -3.10 -3.00
N ASN A 24 1.85 -3.33 -3.40
CA ASN A 24 2.49 -4.62 -3.23
C ASN A 24 3.75 -4.42 -2.36
N PRO A 25 3.82 -5.04 -1.15
CA PRO A 25 4.97 -4.97 -0.28
C PRO A 25 6.21 -5.68 -0.86
N ARG A 26 6.04 -6.50 -1.90
CA ARG A 26 7.10 -7.18 -2.65
C ARG A 26 6.95 -6.83 -4.15
N PRO A 27 7.61 -5.78 -4.66
CA PRO A 27 7.55 -5.50 -6.09
C PRO A 27 7.97 -6.75 -6.89
N SER A 28 7.21 -7.11 -7.92
CA SER A 28 7.56 -8.21 -8.82
C SER A 28 8.91 -7.92 -9.47
N LEU A 29 9.96 -8.56 -8.96
CA LEU A 29 11.34 -8.33 -9.36
C LEU A 29 11.60 -8.86 -10.77
N ALA A 30 11.58 -7.95 -11.76
CA ALA A 30 12.35 -8.13 -12.98
C ALA A 30 13.65 -7.27 -12.98
N GLY A 31 13.92 -6.51 -11.91
CA GLY A 31 15.09 -5.62 -11.81
C GLY A 31 15.78 -5.67 -10.45
N SER A 32 17.11 -5.49 -10.45
CA SER A 32 17.94 -5.35 -9.24
C SER A 32 17.48 -4.14 -8.41
N ARG A 33 17.51 -4.24 -7.06
CA ARG A 33 17.12 -3.13 -6.14
C ARG A 33 17.87 -1.83 -6.44
N THR A 34 19.14 -1.96 -6.82
CA THR A 34 20.02 -0.85 -7.22
C THR A 34 19.47 -0.10 -8.45
N ALA A 35 18.88 -0.80 -9.40
CA ALA A 35 18.29 -0.16 -10.59
C ALA A 35 17.04 0.65 -10.25
N ILE A 36 16.21 0.17 -9.32
CA ILE A 36 15.02 0.89 -8.87
C ILE A 36 15.41 2.14 -8.08
N SER A 37 16.41 2.03 -7.21
CA SER A 37 16.92 3.16 -6.42
C SER A 37 17.47 4.28 -7.32
N ALA A 38 18.30 3.94 -8.30
CA ALA A 38 18.84 4.90 -9.27
C ALA A 38 17.74 5.62 -10.09
N LEU A 39 16.69 4.89 -10.49
CA LEU A 39 15.53 5.47 -11.17
C LEU A 39 14.76 6.44 -10.26
N MET A 40 14.55 6.08 -8.99
CA MET A 40 13.86 6.96 -8.03
C MET A 40 14.63 8.24 -7.78
N ILE A 41 15.96 8.16 -7.66
CA ILE A 41 16.82 9.34 -7.47
C ILE A 41 16.66 10.32 -8.63
N THR A 42 16.66 9.79 -9.86
CA THR A 42 16.49 10.60 -11.08
C THR A 42 15.08 11.19 -11.20
N LEU A 43 14.04 10.43 -10.83
CA LEU A 43 12.64 10.87 -10.94
C LEU A 43 12.24 11.88 -9.86
N LEU A 44 12.79 11.76 -8.66
CA LEU A 44 12.45 12.58 -7.50
C LEU A 44 13.49 13.68 -7.22
N ASP A 45 14.54 13.78 -8.05
CA ASP A 45 15.64 14.74 -7.92
C ASP A 45 16.32 14.67 -6.54
N LEU A 46 16.66 13.45 -6.11
CA LEU A 46 17.29 13.19 -4.81
C LEU A 46 18.82 13.26 -4.91
N PRO A 47 19.53 13.56 -3.81
CA PRO A 47 20.99 13.53 -3.78
C PRO A 47 21.52 12.09 -3.85
N ALA A 48 22.73 11.91 -4.36
CA ALA A 48 23.32 10.58 -4.60
C ALA A 48 23.42 9.69 -3.34
N TRP A 49 23.63 10.27 -2.16
CA TRP A 49 23.67 9.53 -0.89
C TRP A 49 22.32 8.92 -0.48
N ALA A 50 21.20 9.37 -1.07
CA ALA A 50 19.89 8.80 -0.80
C ALA A 50 19.79 7.34 -1.29
N GLN A 51 20.70 6.91 -2.18
CA GLN A 51 20.75 5.53 -2.66
C GLN A 51 20.95 4.55 -1.52
N ASP A 52 21.89 4.83 -0.60
CA ASP A 52 22.23 3.95 0.51
C ASP A 52 21.03 3.77 1.46
N VAL A 53 20.29 4.86 1.70
CA VAL A 53 19.10 4.87 2.56
C VAL A 53 17.92 4.11 1.92
N LEU A 54 17.77 4.19 0.59
CA LEU A 54 16.71 3.47 -0.13
C LEU A 54 16.99 1.98 -0.26
N GLU A 55 18.27 1.58 -0.21
CA GLU A 55 18.69 0.18 -0.28
C GLU A 55 18.71 -0.52 1.08
N GLU A 56 18.73 0.24 2.19
CA GLU A 56 18.65 -0.30 3.54
C GLU A 56 17.32 -1.04 3.80
N HIS A 57 17.40 -2.12 4.58
CA HIS A 57 16.20 -2.85 5.00
C HIS A 57 15.31 -1.96 5.88
N PRO A 58 14.04 -1.75 5.52
CA PRO A 58 13.20 -0.81 6.25
C PRO A 58 12.77 -1.40 7.60
N THR A 59 13.00 -0.65 8.68
CA THR A 59 12.43 -0.95 9.99
C THR A 59 11.01 -0.39 10.05
N LYS A 60 10.01 -1.27 10.03
CA LYS A 60 8.59 -0.88 10.10
C LYS A 60 8.18 -0.68 11.57
N VAL A 61 8.45 0.51 12.11
CA VAL A 61 8.01 0.89 13.46
C VAL A 61 6.66 1.60 13.39
N ARG A 62 5.78 1.31 14.36
CA ARG A 62 4.54 2.06 14.59
C ARG A 62 4.61 2.73 15.95
N GLU A 63 4.83 4.04 15.98
CA GLU A 63 5.00 4.81 17.23
C GLU A 63 3.70 4.89 18.07
N GLN A 64 2.54 4.80 17.42
CA GLN A 64 1.23 4.89 18.08
C GLN A 64 0.43 3.60 17.93
N ALA A 65 0.00 3.03 19.07
CA ALA A 65 -0.82 1.83 19.12
C ALA A 65 -2.17 2.01 18.40
N VAL A 66 -2.77 3.20 18.51
CA VAL A 66 -4.04 3.56 17.85
C VAL A 66 -3.77 4.65 16.81
N PRO A 67 -4.11 4.44 15.53
CA PRO A 67 -3.96 5.48 14.52
C PRO A 67 -4.93 6.63 14.78
N THR A 68 -4.40 7.85 14.81
CA THR A 68 -5.16 9.10 15.05
C THR A 68 -5.79 9.67 13.77
N GLY A 69 -5.22 9.36 12.60
CA GLY A 69 -5.73 9.81 11.30
C GLY A 69 -7.14 9.22 11.01
N PRO A 70 -8.17 10.06 10.72
CA PRO A 70 -9.54 9.58 10.56
C PRO A 70 -9.73 8.48 9.53
N CYS A 71 -9.05 8.56 8.37
CA CYS A 71 -9.14 7.54 7.32
C CYS A 71 -8.54 6.19 7.76
N ILE A 72 -7.41 6.23 8.47
CA ILE A 72 -6.69 5.04 8.94
C ILE A 72 -7.46 4.40 10.11
N TYR A 73 -8.03 5.23 10.99
CA TYR A 73 -8.86 4.78 12.10
C TYR A 73 -10.11 4.01 11.63
N ARG A 74 -10.71 4.36 10.48
CA ARG A 74 -11.85 3.61 9.93
C ARG A 74 -11.46 2.20 9.49
N LEU A 75 -10.31 2.04 8.84
CA LEU A 75 -9.80 0.71 8.48
C LEU A 75 -9.48 -0.13 9.73
N HIS A 76 -8.86 0.49 10.74
CA HIS A 76 -8.62 -0.15 12.03
C HIS A 76 -9.94 -0.58 12.70
N GLY A 77 -10.98 0.26 12.66
CA GLY A 77 -12.30 -0.05 13.19
C GLY A 77 -12.95 -1.24 12.48
N ILE A 78 -12.90 -1.30 11.14
CA ILE A 78 -13.42 -2.44 10.37
C ILE A 78 -12.75 -3.75 10.83
N VAL A 79 -11.43 -3.75 10.97
CA VAL A 79 -10.68 -4.92 11.46
C VAL A 79 -11.02 -5.24 12.91
N GLY A 80 -11.23 -4.23 13.76
CA GLY A 80 -11.61 -4.42 15.17
C GLY A 80 -13.01 -5.02 15.34
N PHE A 81 -14.00 -4.58 14.55
CA PHE A 81 -15.38 -5.08 14.64
C PHE A 81 -15.57 -6.41 13.91
N TYR A 82 -15.03 -6.54 12.70
CA TYR A 82 -15.23 -7.73 11.84
C TYR A 82 -14.09 -8.74 11.93
N GLY A 83 -13.03 -8.47 12.70
CA GLY A 83 -11.90 -9.39 12.89
C GLY A 83 -12.31 -10.80 13.28
N PRO A 84 -13.16 -10.98 14.31
CA PRO A 84 -13.66 -12.31 14.70
C PRO A 84 -14.45 -13.00 13.58
N THR A 85 -15.29 -12.26 12.86
CA THR A 85 -16.07 -12.79 11.73
C THR A 85 -15.17 -13.22 10.57
N MET A 86 -14.19 -12.40 10.19
CA MET A 86 -13.22 -12.74 9.15
C MET A 86 -12.40 -13.97 9.54
N LYS A 87 -11.96 -14.06 10.80
CA LYS A 87 -11.26 -15.23 11.31
C LYS A 87 -12.10 -16.49 11.18
N ALA A 88 -13.36 -16.44 11.61
CA ALA A 88 -14.27 -17.59 11.55
C ALA A 88 -14.47 -18.08 10.11
N LEU A 89 -14.75 -17.16 9.17
CA LEU A 89 -14.93 -17.50 7.75
C LEU A 89 -13.66 -18.09 7.12
N ILE A 90 -12.49 -17.54 7.45
CA ILE A 90 -11.21 -18.08 6.95
C ILE A 90 -10.98 -19.49 7.49
N GLN A 91 -11.27 -19.73 8.77
CA GLN A 91 -11.08 -21.05 9.38
C GLN A 91 -12.10 -22.08 8.90
N GLU A 92 -13.32 -21.66 8.55
CA GLU A 92 -14.34 -22.52 7.95
C GLU A 92 -13.95 -22.96 6.52
N GLU A 93 -13.45 -22.04 5.70
CA GLU A 93 -13.12 -22.32 4.30
C GLU A 93 -11.72 -22.94 4.08
N PHE A 94 -10.72 -22.52 4.87
CA PHE A 94 -9.31 -22.88 4.65
C PHE A 94 -8.71 -23.77 5.77
N GLY A 95 -9.39 -23.89 6.92
CA GLY A 95 -8.90 -24.64 8.08
C GLY A 95 -8.02 -23.83 9.03
N ASP A 96 -7.20 -24.52 9.83
CA ASP A 96 -6.41 -23.88 10.87
C ASP A 96 -5.11 -23.25 10.31
N GLY A 97 -5.08 -21.92 10.30
CA GLY A 97 -3.98 -21.15 9.73
C GLY A 97 -4.21 -19.64 9.79
N ILE A 98 -3.34 -18.89 9.12
CA ILE A 98 -3.37 -17.43 9.05
C ILE A 98 -3.28 -16.90 7.63
N MET A 99 -3.83 -15.70 7.42
CA MET A 99 -3.54 -14.90 6.23
C MET A 99 -2.21 -14.15 6.40
N SER A 100 -1.31 -14.27 5.43
CA SER A 100 -0.01 -13.60 5.48
C SER A 100 -0.14 -12.08 5.27
N ALA A 101 0.46 -11.30 6.18
CA ALA A 101 0.66 -9.85 6.02
C ALA A 101 2.00 -9.49 5.34
N ILE A 102 2.74 -10.48 4.82
CA ILE A 102 4.01 -10.28 4.12
C ILE A 102 3.83 -10.52 2.61
N GLY A 103 3.18 -11.63 2.24
CA GLY A 103 2.86 -11.97 0.86
C GLY A 103 1.41 -11.62 0.55
N PHE A 104 1.11 -10.32 0.41
CA PHE A 104 -0.21 -9.86 0.03
C PHE A 104 -0.14 -8.86 -1.12
N ASP A 105 -1.19 -8.80 -1.93
CA ASP A 105 -1.43 -7.76 -2.92
C ASP A 105 -2.66 -6.97 -2.50
N MET A 106 -2.57 -5.64 -2.52
CA MET A 106 -3.70 -4.77 -2.21
C MET A 106 -3.98 -3.84 -3.39
N VAL A 107 -5.25 -3.73 -3.75
CA VAL A 107 -5.71 -2.87 -4.82
C VAL A 107 -6.79 -1.94 -4.29
N ILE A 108 -6.55 -0.63 -4.39
CA ILE A 108 -7.52 0.40 -4.00
C ILE A 108 -8.08 0.99 -5.28
N SER A 109 -9.40 0.95 -5.45
CA SER A 109 -10.08 1.51 -6.62
C SER A 109 -11.29 2.36 -6.27
N ARG A 110 -11.55 3.38 -7.11
CA ARG A 110 -12.75 4.22 -7.00
C ARG A 110 -13.91 3.58 -7.75
N VAL A 111 -15.04 3.40 -7.08
CA VAL A 111 -16.27 2.88 -7.66
C VAL A 111 -17.32 3.99 -7.71
N PRO A 112 -17.81 4.38 -8.90
CA PRO A 112 -18.87 5.39 -9.03
C PRO A 112 -20.14 4.88 -8.36
N HIS A 113 -20.82 5.74 -7.60
CA HIS A 113 -22.09 5.37 -6.96
C HIS A 113 -23.03 6.59 -6.88
N PRO A 114 -24.35 6.44 -7.09
CA PRO A 114 -25.29 7.56 -7.20
C PRO A 114 -25.31 8.51 -5.99
N LYS A 115 -24.98 8.02 -4.79
CA LYS A 115 -24.94 8.78 -3.53
C LYS A 115 -23.54 9.25 -3.12
N GLY A 116 -22.61 9.30 -4.07
CA GLY A 116 -21.19 9.61 -3.84
C GLY A 116 -20.31 8.38 -3.98
N ASP A 117 -19.09 8.60 -4.47
CA ASP A 117 -18.14 7.53 -4.80
C ASP A 117 -17.81 6.63 -3.62
N ARG A 118 -17.56 5.36 -3.93
CA ARG A 118 -17.11 4.35 -2.96
C ARG A 118 -15.64 4.03 -3.20
N VAL A 119 -14.95 3.67 -2.12
CA VAL A 119 -13.59 3.14 -2.16
C VAL A 119 -13.69 1.62 -2.04
N LYS A 120 -13.27 0.91 -3.08
CA LYS A 120 -13.10 -0.54 -3.05
C LYS A 120 -11.67 -0.85 -2.64
N VAL A 121 -11.52 -1.63 -1.57
CA VAL A 121 -10.23 -2.17 -1.13
C VAL A 121 -10.29 -3.68 -1.34
N GLU A 122 -9.43 -4.18 -2.21
CA GLU A 122 -9.28 -5.61 -2.49
C GLU A 122 -7.93 -6.06 -1.94
N VAL A 123 -7.93 -7.09 -1.11
CA VAL A 123 -6.71 -7.63 -0.49
C VAL A 123 -6.64 -9.12 -0.77
N THR A 124 -5.57 -9.54 -1.43
CA THR A 124 -5.28 -10.95 -1.69
C THR A 124 -4.07 -11.35 -0.87
N CYS A 125 -4.24 -12.32 0.02
CA CYS A 125 -3.17 -12.77 0.91
C CYS A 125 -2.83 -14.23 0.63
N LYS A 126 -1.56 -14.60 0.80
CA LYS A 126 -1.15 -16.01 0.88
C LYS A 126 -1.69 -16.64 2.17
N TYR A 127 -2.39 -17.76 2.07
CA TYR A 127 -2.78 -18.58 3.22
C TYR A 127 -1.59 -19.41 3.73
N LEU A 128 -1.43 -19.49 5.05
CA LEU A 128 -0.39 -20.23 5.73
C LEU A 128 -1.04 -21.14 6.78
N ALA A 129 -1.11 -22.44 6.50
CA ALA A 129 -1.58 -23.44 7.46
C ALA A 129 -0.59 -23.55 8.63
N TYR A 130 -1.10 -23.84 9.83
CA TYR A 130 -0.24 -24.16 10.96
C TYR A 130 0.47 -25.49 10.76
N ALA A 131 1.65 -25.58 11.36
CA ALA A 131 2.44 -26.79 11.39
C ALA A 131 1.88 -27.77 12.42
N ASN A 132 1.75 -29.04 12.05
CA ASN A 132 1.26 -30.12 12.93
C ASN A 132 2.41 -30.95 13.55
N TRP A 133 3.59 -30.34 13.74
CA TRP A 133 4.82 -31.04 14.16
C TRP A 133 5.32 -30.54 15.52
#